data_AF-A0A3D0YDW0-F1
#
_entry.id   AF-A0A3D0YDW0-F1
#
_cell.length_a   1.000
_cell.length_b   1.000
_cell.length_c   1.000
_cell.angle_alpha   90.00
_cell.angle_beta   90.00
_cell.angle_gamma   90.00
#
_symmetry.space_group_name_H-M   'P 1'
#
loop_
_entity.id
_entity.type
_entity.pdbx_description
1 polymer ?
#
loop_
_entity_poly.entity_id
_entity_poly.type
_entity_poly.pdbx_seq_one_letter_code
_entity_poly.pdbx_strand_id
1 'polypeptide(L)'
;MTFYNNLDQILLERKVDNDINYDTYYVYDDFGNLRFVLPPAASDALTAVNVIWDITSNQVLKDYAFYYQYDGKNNCILKKLPGCNDIEMRYDMSERLIFSKMENNN
;
A
#
# COMPACT_ATOMS: atom_id res chain seq x y z
N MET A 1 -6.89 6.11 17.47
CA MET A 1 -8.26 6.17 16.95
C MET A 1 -8.28 5.50 15.58
N THR A 2 -9.34 4.78 15.24
CA THR A 2 -9.45 4.06 13.98
C THR A 2 -10.76 4.44 13.30
N PHE A 3 -10.69 4.73 12.01
CA PHE A 3 -11.81 5.18 11.20
C PHE A 3 -12.07 4.18 10.09
N TYR A 4 -13.33 3.94 9.77
CA TYR A 4 -13.76 2.90 8.84
C TYR A 4 -14.61 3.50 7.71
N ASN A 5 -14.61 2.85 6.54
CA ASN A 5 -15.59 3.12 5.48
C ASN A 5 -16.91 2.36 5.73
N ASN A 6 -17.88 2.52 4.83
CA ASN A 6 -19.19 1.84 4.90
C ASN A 6 -19.12 0.32 4.67
N LEU A 7 -17.95 -0.22 4.34
CA LEU A 7 -17.67 -1.65 4.17
C LEU A 7 -16.88 -2.22 5.37
N ASP A 8 -16.81 -1.47 6.48
CA ASP A 8 -16.07 -1.82 7.69
C ASP A 8 -14.55 -2.02 7.47
N GLN A 9 -14.00 -1.42 6.43
CA GLN A 9 -12.56 -1.41 6.17
C GLN A 9 -11.92 -0.18 6.80
N ILE A 10 -10.77 -0.37 7.45
CA ILE A 10 -10.03 0.73 8.09
C ILE A 10 -9.57 1.71 7.02
N LEU A 11 -9.93 2.99 7.10
CA LEU A 11 -9.40 4.03 6.22
C LEU A 11 -8.19 4.76 6.83
N LEU A 12 -8.22 4.95 8.15
CA LEU A 12 -7.23 5.71 8.88
C LEU A 12 -7.05 5.10 10.26
N GLU A 13 -5.79 4.87 10.63
CA GLU A 13 -5.38 4.71 12.03
C GLU A 13 -4.60 5.96 12.45
N ARG A 14 -5.07 6.64 13.49
CA ARG A 14 -4.41 7.81 14.09
C ARG A 14 -3.86 7.47 15.46
N LYS A 15 -2.57 7.65 15.67
CA LYS A 15 -1.95 7.67 17.00
C LYS A 15 -1.66 9.10 17.39
N VAL A 16 -1.93 9.46 18.65
CA VAL A 16 -1.65 10.81 19.15
C VAL A 16 -0.58 10.69 20.21
N ASP A 17 0.53 11.41 20.02
CA ASP A 17 1.60 11.55 21.01
C ASP A 17 2.01 13.01 21.10
N ASN A 18 2.04 13.57 22.32
CA ASN A 18 2.34 14.99 22.57
C ASN A 18 1.57 15.98 21.67
N ASP A 19 0.24 15.77 21.52
CA ASP A 19 -0.66 16.54 20.64
C ASP A 19 -0.30 16.49 19.13
N ILE A 20 0.63 15.61 18.73
CA ILE A 20 0.98 15.33 17.34
C ILE A 20 0.21 14.09 16.88
N ASN A 21 -0.43 14.19 15.71
CA ASN A 21 -1.11 13.08 15.06
C ASN A 21 -0.12 12.32 14.15
N TYR A 22 -0.06 11.01 14.34
CA TYR A 22 0.65 10.06 13.50
C TYR A 22 -0.37 9.23 12.76
N ASP A 23 -0.64 9.62 11.52
CA ASP A 23 -1.71 9.06 10.70
C ASP A 23 -1.18 7.95 9.78
N THR A 24 -1.89 6.83 9.75
CA THR A 24 -1.66 5.73 8.81
C THR A 24 -2.89 5.56 7.94
N TYR A 25 -2.76 5.84 6.65
CA TYR A 25 -3.87 5.72 5.70
C TYR A 25 -3.86 4.37 5.00
N TYR A 26 -5.05 3.84 4.75
CA TYR A 26 -5.30 2.60 4.06
C TYR A 26 -6.14 2.89 2.83
N VAL A 27 -5.59 2.62 1.65
CA VAL A 27 -6.20 2.94 0.36
C VAL A 27 -6.64 1.64 -0.31
N TYR A 28 -7.91 1.58 -0.69
CA TYR A 28 -8.51 0.43 -1.34
C TYR A 28 -8.85 0.74 -2.80
N ASP A 29 -8.89 -0.28 -3.65
CA ASP A 29 -9.52 -0.18 -4.97
C ASP A 29 -11.04 -0.39 -4.89
N ASP A 30 -11.72 -0.26 -6.03
CA ASP A 30 -13.17 -0.43 -6.14
C ASP A 30 -13.65 -1.84 -5.80
N PHE A 31 -12.74 -2.83 -5.78
CA PHE A 31 -13.04 -4.21 -5.39
C PHE A 31 -12.79 -4.46 -3.90
N GLY A 32 -12.37 -3.44 -3.15
CA GLY A 32 -12.07 -3.55 -1.72
C GLY A 32 -10.69 -4.14 -1.42
N ASN A 33 -9.82 -4.29 -2.41
CA ASN A 33 -8.45 -4.77 -2.17
C ASN A 33 -7.57 -3.63 -1.66
N LEU A 34 -6.79 -3.89 -0.61
CA LEU A 34 -5.86 -2.91 -0.04
C LEU A 34 -4.71 -2.65 -1.00
N ARG A 35 -4.66 -1.47 -1.62
CA ARG A 35 -3.65 -1.04 -2.61
C ARG A 35 -2.45 -0.36 -1.97
N PHE A 36 -2.68 0.49 -0.98
CA PHE A 36 -1.61 1.19 -0.27
C PHE A 36 -1.84 1.19 1.24
N VAL A 37 -0.76 1.07 1.99
CA VAL A 37 -0.68 1.54 3.38
C VAL A 37 0.34 2.67 3.39
N LEU A 38 -0.07 3.83 3.88
CA LEU A 38 0.77 5.02 3.98
C LEU A 38 1.05 5.27 5.47
N PRO A 39 2.20 4.82 6.00
CA PRO A 39 2.59 5.12 7.37
C PRO A 39 2.76 6.63 7.62
N PRO A 40 2.93 7.07 8.87
CA PRO A 40 3.08 8.49 9.20
C PRO A 40 4.15 9.20 8.38
N ALA A 41 5.30 8.57 8.16
CA ALA A 41 6.37 9.13 7.33
C ALA A 41 5.95 9.40 5.86
N ALA A 42 5.09 8.57 5.28
CA ALA A 42 4.53 8.79 3.95
C ALA A 42 3.41 9.85 3.99
N SER A 43 2.50 9.72 4.96
CA SER A 43 1.37 10.64 5.15
C SER A 43 1.82 12.09 5.32
N ASP A 44 2.83 12.32 6.15
CA ASP A 44 3.34 13.67 6.46
C ASP A 44 4.07 14.29 5.26
N ALA A 45 4.61 13.47 4.36
CA ALA A 45 5.30 13.91 3.16
C ALA A 45 4.37 14.11 1.95
N LEU A 46 3.24 13.39 1.89
CA LEU A 46 2.28 13.41 0.77
C LEU A 46 1.11 14.37 1.05
N THR A 47 1.40 15.66 1.24
CA THR A 47 0.40 16.67 1.68
C THR A 47 -0.14 17.56 0.56
N ALA A 48 0.43 17.49 -0.65
CA ALA A 48 -0.03 18.29 -1.78
C ALA A 48 -1.46 17.93 -2.20
N VAL A 49 -2.26 18.93 -2.58
CA VAL A 49 -3.64 18.74 -3.04
C VAL A 49 -3.74 18.82 -4.56
N ASN A 50 -4.71 18.10 -5.14
CA ASN A 50 -4.94 18.02 -6.59
C ASN A 50 -3.74 17.50 -7.40
N VAL A 51 -2.97 16.57 -6.82
CA VAL A 51 -1.87 15.88 -7.49
C VAL A 51 -2.14 14.38 -7.53
N ILE A 52 -1.59 13.73 -8.55
CA ILE A 52 -1.58 12.27 -8.67
C ILE A 52 -0.19 11.79 -8.25
N TRP A 53 -0.13 10.93 -7.23
CA TRP A 53 1.11 10.27 -6.85
C TRP A 53 1.18 8.89 -7.48
N ASP A 54 2.27 8.63 -8.20
CA ASP A 54 2.50 7.37 -8.90
C ASP A 54 3.66 6.62 -8.21
N ILE A 55 3.42 5.37 -7.81
CA ILE A 55 4.39 4.50 -7.13
C ILE A 55 5.68 4.28 -7.94
N THR A 56 5.62 4.38 -9.28
CA THR A 56 6.76 4.16 -10.17
C THR A 56 7.69 5.36 -10.25
N SER A 57 7.22 6.58 -9.92
CA SER A 57 7.99 7.82 -10.04
C SER A 57 8.21 8.55 -8.72
N ASN A 58 7.30 8.42 -7.76
CA ASN A 58 7.36 9.13 -6.50
C ASN A 58 8.26 8.43 -5.48
N GLN A 59 9.33 9.11 -5.05
CA GLN A 59 10.32 8.54 -4.14
C GLN A 59 9.77 8.28 -2.72
N VAL A 60 8.89 9.15 -2.21
CA VAL A 60 8.26 8.97 -0.90
C VAL A 60 7.44 7.68 -0.86
N LEU A 61 6.66 7.41 -1.92
CA LEU A 61 5.92 6.16 -2.03
C LEU A 61 6.85 4.94 -2.10
N LYS A 62 7.96 5.03 -2.83
CA LYS A 62 8.94 3.93 -2.90
C LYS A 62 9.60 3.63 -1.56
N ASP A 63 9.92 4.68 -0.79
CA ASP A 63 10.69 4.56 0.45
C ASP A 63 9.82 4.20 1.65
N TYR A 64 8.57 4.67 1.69
CA TYR A 64 7.76 4.60 2.91
C TYR A 64 6.42 3.89 2.76
N ALA A 65 5.87 3.75 1.55
CA ALA A 65 4.57 3.11 1.37
C ALA A 65 4.68 1.59 1.26
N PHE A 66 3.67 0.89 1.78
CA PHE A 66 3.39 -0.47 1.37
C PHE A 66 2.48 -0.40 0.15
N TYR A 67 2.81 -1.12 -0.91
CA TYR A 67 2.00 -1.18 -2.12
C TYR A 67 1.69 -2.63 -2.49
N TYR A 68 0.46 -2.85 -2.96
CA TYR A 68 -0.03 -4.14 -3.40
C TYR A 68 -0.79 -3.98 -4.70
N GLN A 69 -0.58 -4.92 -5.62
CA GLN A 69 -1.32 -5.04 -6.87
C GLN A 69 -1.95 -6.41 -6.97
N TYR A 70 -3.21 -6.42 -7.40
CA TYR A 70 -4.00 -7.63 -7.53
C TYR A 70 -4.35 -7.90 -8.98
N ASP A 71 -4.51 -9.17 -9.32
CA ASP A 71 -5.14 -9.59 -10.58
C ASP A 71 -6.68 -9.47 -10.48
N GLY A 72 -7.38 -9.80 -11.57
CA GLY A 72 -8.85 -9.80 -11.61
C GLY A 72 -9.53 -10.86 -10.75
N LYS A 73 -8.76 -11.70 -10.05
CA LYS A 73 -9.26 -12.71 -9.10
C LYS A 73 -8.92 -12.35 -7.64
N ASN A 74 -8.47 -11.13 -7.38
CA ASN A 74 -8.02 -10.66 -6.07
C ASN A 74 -6.78 -11.40 -5.53
N ASN A 75 -5.96 -12.01 -6.39
CA ASN A 75 -4.66 -12.53 -5.98
C ASN A 75 -3.62 -11.41 -6.02
N CYS A 76 -2.85 -11.23 -4.96
CA CYS A 76 -1.78 -10.24 -4.91
C CYS A 76 -0.61 -10.68 -5.81
N ILE A 77 -0.42 -10.03 -6.95
CA ILE A 77 0.60 -10.34 -7.97
C ILE A 77 1.88 -9.52 -7.85
N LEU A 78 1.81 -8.36 -7.18
CA LEU A 78 2.99 -7.55 -6.91
C LEU A 78 2.83 -6.92 -5.53
N LYS A 79 3.89 -7.04 -4.73
CA LYS A 79 3.98 -6.43 -3.40
C LYS A 79 5.26 -5.63 -3.32
N LYS A 80 5.17 -4.39 -2.86
CA LYS A 80 6.32 -3.55 -2.54
C LYS A 80 6.30 -3.19 -1.06
N LEU A 81 7.42 -3.47 -0.39
CA LEU A 81 7.66 -3.03 0.98
C LEU A 81 8.42 -1.69 0.97
N PRO A 82 8.24 -0.85 1.99
CA PRO A 82 9.00 0.39 2.15
C PRO A 82 10.52 0.17 1.96
N GLY A 83 11.12 0.92 1.02
CA GLY A 83 12.56 0.87 0.74
C GLY A 83 13.06 -0.44 0.11
N CYS A 84 12.16 -1.34 -0.26
CA CYS A 84 12.50 -2.63 -0.86
C CYS A 84 12.15 -2.65 -2.36
N ASN A 85 12.82 -3.54 -3.09
CA ASN A 85 12.42 -3.88 -4.45
C ASN A 85 11.09 -4.64 -4.47
N ASP A 86 10.50 -4.70 -5.65
CA ASP A 86 9.19 -5.31 -5.85
C ASP A 86 9.28 -6.83 -5.71
N ILE A 87 8.23 -7.42 -5.14
CA ILE A 87 8.06 -8.86 -4.98
C ILE A 87 6.97 -9.28 -5.94
N GLU A 88 7.36 -9.94 -7.02
CA GLU A 88 6.43 -10.53 -7.98
C GLU A 88 5.92 -11.87 -7.49
N MET A 89 4.61 -12.07 -7.62
CA MET A 89 3.91 -13.29 -7.23
C MET A 89 3.06 -13.79 -8.39
N ARG A 90 3.07 -15.10 -8.63
CA ARG A 90 2.22 -15.73 -9.66
C ARG A 90 1.47 -16.92 -9.08
N TYR A 91 0.24 -17.10 -9.57
CA TYR A 91 -0.68 -18.11 -9.10
C TYR A 91 -1.09 -19.03 -10.25
N ASP A 92 -1.41 -20.28 -9.93
CA ASP A 92 -2.03 -21.18 -10.90
C ASP A 92 -3.54 -20.94 -11.02
N MET A 93 -4.21 -21.70 -11.89
CA MET A 93 -5.67 -21.59 -12.10
C MET A 93 -6.49 -21.97 -10.86
N SER A 94 -5.88 -22.63 -9.88
CA SER A 94 -6.48 -23.00 -8.59
C SER A 94 -6.10 -22.02 -7.47
N GLU A 95 -5.61 -20.81 -7.82
CA GLU A 95 -5.27 -19.73 -6.87
C GLU A 95 -4.14 -20.10 -5.90
N ARG A 96 -3.30 -21.07 -6.28
CA ARG A 96 -2.14 -21.46 -5.47
C ARG A 96 -0.92 -20.67 -5.93
N LEU A 97 -0.19 -20.09 -4.98
CA LEU A 97 1.07 -19.40 -5.25
C LEU A 97 2.11 -20.41 -5.77
N ILE A 98 2.57 -20.20 -7.00
CA ILE A 98 3.56 -21.06 -7.66
C ILE A 98 4.91 -20.37 -7.84
N PHE A 99 4.96 -19.05 -7.65
CA PHE A 99 6.18 -18.27 -7.81
C PHE A 99 6.15 -17.04 -6.91
N SER A 100 7.26 -16.78 -6.22
CA SER A 100 7.51 -15.55 -5.48
C SER A 100 8.97 -15.17 -5.67
N LYS A 101 9.24 -14.00 -6.23
CA LYS A 101 10.60 -13.51 -6.44
C LYS A 101 10.70 -12.04 -6.08
N MET A 102 11.71 -11.72 -5.27
CA MET A 102 12.14 -10.34 -5.06
C MET A 102 13.02 -9.92 -6.23
N GLU A 103 12.75 -8.77 -6.82
CA GLU A 103 13.63 -8.19 -7.83
C GLU A 103 14.97 -7.84 -7.17
N ASN A 104 16.07 -8.39 -7.70
CA ASN A 104 17.42 -8.04 -7.27
C ASN A 104 17.98 -7.06 -8.30
N ASN A 105 18.42 -5.89 -7.84
CA ASN A 105 19.17 -4.97 -8.70
C ASN A 105 20.56 -5.59 -8.95
N ASN A 106 20.82 -5.99 -10.19
CA ASN A 106 22.16 -6.41 -10.66
C ASN A 106 23.06 -5.18 -10.83
#